data_AF-A0A7M4FVE9-F1
#
_entry.id   AF-A0A7M4FVE9-F1
#
_cell.length_a   1.000
_cell.length_b   1.000
_cell.length_c   1.000
_cell.angle_alpha   90.00
_cell.angle_beta   90.00
_cell.angle_gamma   90.00
#
_symmetry.space_group_name_H-M   'P 1'
#
loop_
_entity.id
_entity.type
_entity.pdbx_description
1 polymer ?
#
loop_
_entity_poly.entity_id
_entity_poly.type
_entity_poly.pdbx_seq_one_letter_code
_entity_poly.pdbx_strand_id
1 'polypeptide(L)'
;TDERDAGNVVRWSEGRAVLKKERRERERKLSKEMAEKAVKDLEKIQLQEKAKEKYKEWLKKKRAEDSDKKKKEKEKERQQEAELLEKKEKSERLFKEWLQTARNKPRPILNSYGYASGKCTGYCDGNSYPAPAYCNPVPWKPIHVPPPKEDQNVTVKKNKRPVSSQSYRSSSMVILKPKSNLYIGSLNKKQR
;
A
#
# COMPACT_ATOMS: atom_id res chain seq x y z
N THR A 1 95.03 6.31 -42.50
CA THR A 1 94.20 7.19 -41.64
C THR A 1 92.92 6.48 -41.17
N ASP A 2 92.73 5.24 -41.58
CA ASP A 2 91.44 4.61 -41.84
C ASP A 2 90.77 4.02 -40.59
N GLU A 3 91.54 3.65 -39.56
CA GLU A 3 90.98 3.06 -38.34
C GLU A 3 90.05 4.02 -37.57
N ARG A 4 90.31 5.33 -37.62
CA ARG A 4 89.43 6.33 -37.00
C ARG A 4 88.09 6.45 -37.72
N ASP A 5 88.07 6.32 -39.05
CA ASP A 5 86.85 6.35 -39.83
C ASP A 5 86.05 5.05 -39.67
N ALA A 6 86.72 3.89 -39.64
CA ALA A 6 86.10 2.61 -39.33
C ALA A 6 85.40 2.62 -37.96
N GLY A 7 86.06 3.12 -36.92
CA GLY A 7 85.47 3.26 -35.57
C GLY A 7 84.26 4.20 -35.52
N ASN A 8 84.25 5.26 -36.35
CA ASN A 8 83.11 6.17 -36.47
C ASN A 8 81.91 5.51 -37.18
N VAL A 9 82.16 4.71 -38.22
CA VAL A 9 81.11 3.97 -38.95
C VAL A 9 80.44 2.93 -38.05
N VAL A 10 81.23 2.19 -37.25
CA VAL A 10 80.69 1.22 -36.28
C VAL A 10 79.77 1.92 -35.28
N ARG A 11 80.24 3.00 -34.63
CA ARG A 11 79.46 3.81 -33.68
C ARG A 11 78.14 4.33 -34.28
N TRP A 12 78.18 4.77 -35.55
CA TRP A 12 76.98 5.21 -36.29
C TRP A 12 75.99 4.09 -36.63
N SER A 13 76.49 2.85 -36.80
CA SER A 13 75.64 1.68 -37.01
C SER A 13 74.98 1.22 -35.69
N GLU A 14 75.73 1.24 -34.60
CA GLU A 14 75.26 0.91 -33.25
C GLU A 14 74.20 1.90 -32.78
N GLY A 15 74.43 3.22 -32.91
CA GLY A 15 73.44 4.25 -32.57
C GLY A 15 72.11 4.06 -33.32
N ARG A 16 72.15 3.71 -34.62
CA ARG A 16 70.95 3.37 -35.40
C ARG A 16 70.29 2.07 -34.94
N ALA A 17 71.07 1.06 -34.53
CA ALA A 17 70.53 -0.18 -33.99
C ALA A 17 69.85 0.02 -32.61
N VAL A 18 70.41 0.87 -31.74
CA VAL A 18 69.80 1.26 -30.46
C VAL A 18 68.49 2.01 -30.72
N LEU A 19 68.49 3.05 -31.58
CA LEU A 19 67.28 3.81 -31.91
C LEU A 19 66.16 2.91 -32.48
N LYS A 20 66.52 1.92 -33.32
CA LYS A 20 65.58 0.95 -33.90
C LYS A 20 65.03 -0.03 -32.85
N LYS A 21 65.83 -0.43 -31.85
CA LYS A 21 65.36 -1.21 -30.69
C LYS A 21 64.41 -0.39 -29.83
N GLU A 22 64.77 0.85 -29.52
CA GLU A 22 63.97 1.74 -28.67
C GLU A 22 62.60 2.05 -29.30
N ARG A 23 62.56 2.35 -30.62
CA ARG A 23 61.30 2.55 -31.34
C ARG A 23 60.38 1.32 -31.25
N ARG A 24 60.92 0.13 -31.45
CA ARG A 24 60.20 -1.15 -31.31
C ARG A 24 59.70 -1.39 -29.88
N GLU A 25 60.45 -0.95 -28.87
CA GLU A 25 60.03 -1.05 -27.47
C GLU A 25 58.87 -0.08 -27.16
N ARG A 26 58.93 1.16 -27.65
CA ARG A 26 57.84 2.14 -27.57
C ARG A 26 56.57 1.62 -28.28
N GLU A 27 56.70 1.08 -29.49
CA GLU A 27 55.61 0.41 -30.24
C GLU A 27 54.98 -0.73 -29.42
N ARG A 28 55.81 -1.59 -28.79
CA ARG A 28 55.35 -2.69 -27.92
C ARG A 28 54.66 -2.20 -26.64
N LYS A 29 55.14 -1.12 -26.01
CA LYS A 29 54.52 -0.51 -24.82
C LYS A 29 53.13 0.02 -25.16
N LEU A 30 53.01 0.79 -26.25
CA LEU A 30 51.72 1.30 -26.75
C LEU A 30 50.75 0.16 -27.11
N SER A 31 51.21 -0.89 -27.79
CA SER A 31 50.38 -2.05 -28.14
C SER A 31 49.83 -2.77 -26.89
N LYS A 32 50.66 -2.94 -25.85
CA LYS A 32 50.23 -3.52 -24.56
C LYS A 32 49.22 -2.63 -23.83
N GLU A 33 49.46 -1.32 -23.78
CA GLU A 33 48.55 -0.36 -23.14
C GLU A 33 47.17 -0.33 -23.82
N MET A 34 47.14 -0.37 -25.16
CA MET A 34 45.88 -0.44 -25.93
C MET A 34 45.15 -1.75 -25.71
N ALA A 35 45.85 -2.88 -25.62
CA ALA A 35 45.25 -4.17 -25.29
C ALA A 35 44.66 -4.18 -23.86
N GLU A 36 45.38 -3.64 -22.88
CA GLU A 36 44.90 -3.54 -21.49
C GLU A 36 43.68 -2.61 -21.37
N LYS A 37 43.65 -1.48 -22.09
CA LYS A 37 42.47 -0.61 -22.16
C LYS A 37 41.27 -1.33 -22.78
N ALA A 38 41.47 -2.06 -23.88
CA ALA A 38 40.41 -2.82 -24.53
C ALA A 38 39.80 -3.90 -23.59
N VAL A 39 40.63 -4.63 -22.84
CA VAL A 39 40.12 -5.59 -21.83
C VAL A 39 39.31 -4.89 -20.75
N LYS A 40 39.82 -3.78 -20.18
CA LYS A 40 39.11 -3.01 -19.14
C LYS A 40 37.77 -2.44 -19.63
N ASP A 41 37.67 -2.05 -20.89
CA ASP A 41 36.43 -1.53 -21.46
C ASP A 41 35.42 -2.65 -21.75
N LEU A 42 35.87 -3.83 -22.21
CA LEU A 42 35.03 -5.02 -22.32
C LEU A 42 34.48 -5.46 -20.95
N GLU A 43 35.31 -5.47 -19.89
CA GLU A 43 34.86 -5.79 -18.52
C GLU A 43 33.79 -4.81 -18.01
N LYS A 44 33.94 -3.50 -18.25
CA LYS A 44 32.93 -2.50 -17.91
C LYS A 44 31.62 -2.73 -18.65
N ILE A 45 31.68 -3.04 -19.95
CA ILE A 45 30.50 -3.33 -20.77
C ILE A 45 29.78 -4.56 -20.20
N GLN A 46 30.49 -5.67 -19.96
CA GLN A 46 29.91 -6.88 -19.38
C GLN A 46 29.27 -6.63 -18.01
N LEU A 47 29.89 -5.82 -17.14
CA LEU A 47 29.31 -5.48 -15.84
C LEU A 47 28.03 -4.65 -16.00
N GLN A 48 28.02 -3.71 -16.95
CA GLN A 48 26.84 -2.89 -17.24
C GLN A 48 25.71 -3.72 -17.88
N GLU A 49 26.03 -4.70 -18.74
CA GLU A 49 25.08 -5.63 -19.34
C GLU A 49 24.45 -6.54 -18.28
N LYS A 50 25.26 -7.18 -17.43
CA LYS A 50 24.78 -7.98 -16.28
C LYS A 50 23.86 -7.17 -15.37
N ALA A 51 24.18 -5.90 -15.11
CA ALA A 51 23.32 -4.99 -14.34
C ALA A 51 21.99 -4.68 -15.06
N LYS A 52 22.03 -4.39 -16.38
CA LYS A 52 20.83 -4.16 -17.21
C LYS A 52 19.95 -5.40 -17.28
N GLU A 53 20.52 -6.60 -17.37
CA GLU A 53 19.81 -7.87 -17.36
C GLU A 53 19.10 -8.12 -16.02
N LYS A 54 19.82 -8.01 -14.90
CA LYS A 54 19.24 -8.13 -13.55
C LYS A 54 18.10 -7.13 -13.31
N TYR A 55 18.25 -5.90 -13.81
CA TYR A 55 17.18 -4.90 -13.75
C TYR A 55 15.96 -5.27 -14.61
N LYS A 56 16.17 -5.80 -15.83
CA LYS A 56 15.08 -6.31 -16.69
C LYS A 56 14.36 -7.51 -16.07
N GLU A 57 15.08 -8.45 -15.46
CA GLU A 57 14.51 -9.58 -14.72
C GLU A 57 13.66 -9.11 -13.54
N TRP A 58 14.18 -8.19 -12.74
CA TRP A 58 13.46 -7.59 -11.61
C TRP A 58 12.19 -6.85 -12.05
N LEU A 59 12.25 -6.07 -13.14
CA LEU A 59 11.08 -5.42 -13.73
C LEU A 59 10.03 -6.43 -14.20
N LYS A 60 10.42 -7.53 -14.85
CA LYS A 60 9.50 -8.60 -15.23
C LYS A 60 8.82 -9.21 -13.99
N LYS A 61 9.59 -9.50 -12.94
CA LYS A 61 9.07 -10.04 -11.68
C LYS A 61 8.08 -9.09 -11.00
N LYS A 62 8.37 -7.78 -10.96
CA LYS A 62 7.44 -6.79 -10.39
C LYS A 62 6.16 -6.62 -11.20
N ARG A 63 6.24 -6.57 -12.54
CA ARG A 63 5.04 -6.53 -13.39
C ARG A 63 4.16 -7.78 -13.19
N ALA A 64 4.75 -8.96 -13.05
CA ALA A 64 4.01 -10.19 -12.77
C ALA A 64 3.27 -10.08 -11.43
N GLU A 65 4.00 -9.77 -10.35
CA GLU A 65 3.45 -9.60 -8.99
C GLU A 65 2.29 -8.60 -8.93
N ASP A 66 2.43 -7.45 -9.57
CA ASP A 66 1.38 -6.42 -9.58
C ASP A 66 0.21 -6.78 -10.51
N SER A 67 0.46 -7.50 -11.61
CA SER A 67 -0.60 -8.03 -12.47
C SER A 67 -1.44 -9.09 -11.75
N ASP A 68 -0.83 -9.93 -10.91
CA ASP A 68 -1.53 -10.98 -10.18
C ASP A 68 -2.32 -10.41 -8.99
N LYS A 69 -1.80 -9.38 -8.31
CA LYS A 69 -2.60 -8.58 -7.36
C LYS A 69 -3.83 -7.98 -8.03
N LYS A 70 -3.65 -7.31 -9.18
CA LYS A 70 -4.75 -6.67 -9.92
C LYS A 70 -5.78 -7.67 -10.43
N LYS A 71 -5.37 -8.86 -10.89
CA LYS A 71 -6.29 -9.95 -11.24
C LYS A 71 -7.08 -10.43 -10.02
N LYS A 72 -6.41 -10.61 -8.87
CA LYS A 72 -7.05 -11.08 -7.62
C LYS A 72 -8.03 -10.06 -7.04
N GLU A 73 -7.75 -8.77 -7.19
CA GLU A 73 -8.66 -7.68 -6.84
C GLU A 73 -9.89 -7.66 -7.76
N LYS A 74 -9.68 -7.65 -9.09
CA LYS A 74 -10.77 -7.69 -10.07
C LYS A 74 -11.63 -8.95 -9.97
N GLU A 75 -11.04 -10.08 -9.59
CA GLU A 75 -11.79 -11.32 -9.36
C GLU A 75 -12.72 -11.20 -8.14
N LYS A 76 -12.23 -10.63 -7.02
CA LYS A 76 -13.07 -10.36 -5.84
C LYS A 76 -14.20 -9.37 -6.14
N GLU A 77 -13.92 -8.33 -6.91
CA GLU A 77 -14.92 -7.35 -7.35
C GLU A 77 -16.04 -8.03 -8.15
N ARG A 78 -15.69 -8.86 -9.14
CA ARG A 78 -16.67 -9.66 -9.91
C ARG A 78 -17.44 -10.65 -9.04
N GLN A 79 -16.81 -11.27 -8.05
CA GLN A 79 -17.49 -12.17 -7.11
C GLN A 79 -18.51 -11.43 -6.24
N GLN A 80 -18.18 -10.22 -5.77
CA GLN A 80 -19.12 -9.38 -5.01
C GLN A 80 -20.28 -8.89 -5.90
N GLU A 81 -20.01 -8.49 -7.15
CA GLU A 81 -21.05 -8.12 -8.11
C GLU A 81 -22.01 -9.29 -8.39
N ALA A 82 -21.47 -10.49 -8.62
CA ALA A 82 -22.26 -11.70 -8.81
C ALA A 82 -23.09 -12.06 -7.56
N GLU A 83 -22.53 -11.97 -6.35
CA GLU A 83 -23.25 -12.21 -5.10
C GLU A 83 -24.40 -11.21 -4.89
N LEU A 84 -24.20 -9.94 -5.25
CA LEU A 84 -25.26 -8.91 -5.21
C LEU A 84 -26.36 -9.17 -6.24
N LEU A 85 -26.02 -9.62 -7.45
CA LEU A 85 -26.98 -10.01 -8.48
C LEU A 85 -27.77 -11.26 -8.04
N GLU A 86 -27.12 -12.28 -7.49
CA GLU A 86 -27.80 -13.46 -6.94
C GLU A 86 -28.75 -13.09 -5.79
N LYS A 87 -28.36 -12.19 -4.88
CA LYS A 87 -29.23 -11.73 -3.79
C LYS A 87 -30.47 -11.02 -4.32
N LYS A 88 -30.31 -10.15 -5.33
CA LYS A 88 -31.43 -9.50 -6.03
C LYS A 88 -32.34 -10.53 -6.67
N GLU A 89 -31.80 -11.42 -7.50
CA GLU A 89 -32.59 -12.42 -8.21
C GLU A 89 -33.33 -13.38 -7.25
N LYS A 90 -32.66 -13.86 -6.20
CA LYS A 90 -33.29 -14.68 -5.15
C LYS A 90 -34.45 -13.94 -4.47
N SER A 91 -34.27 -12.64 -4.16
CA SER A 91 -35.36 -11.82 -3.59
C SER A 91 -36.53 -11.62 -4.56
N GLU A 92 -36.26 -11.40 -5.85
CA GLU A 92 -37.29 -11.24 -6.88
C GLU A 92 -38.06 -12.54 -7.15
N ARG A 93 -37.38 -13.70 -7.17
CA ARG A 93 -38.00 -15.01 -7.30
C ARG A 93 -38.95 -15.27 -6.12
N LEU A 94 -38.46 -15.11 -4.88
CA LEU A 94 -39.27 -15.24 -3.66
C LEU A 94 -40.44 -14.24 -3.63
N PHE A 95 -40.25 -13.01 -4.09
CA PHE A 95 -41.32 -12.01 -4.18
C PHE A 95 -42.40 -12.41 -5.19
N LYS A 96 -42.02 -12.94 -6.37
CA LYS A 96 -42.96 -13.44 -7.38
C LYS A 96 -43.75 -14.64 -6.85
N GLU A 97 -43.08 -15.60 -6.21
CA GLU A 97 -43.72 -16.74 -5.55
C GLU A 97 -44.68 -16.30 -4.43
N TRP A 98 -44.28 -15.31 -3.63
CA TRP A 98 -45.12 -14.71 -2.61
C TRP A 98 -46.35 -14.01 -3.21
N LEU A 99 -46.24 -13.27 -4.32
CA LEU A 99 -47.38 -12.65 -5.00
C LEU A 99 -48.40 -13.69 -5.48
N GLN A 100 -47.95 -14.79 -6.08
CA GLN A 100 -48.83 -15.87 -6.53
C GLN A 100 -49.51 -16.54 -5.33
N THR A 101 -48.73 -16.87 -4.29
CA THR A 101 -49.25 -17.50 -3.08
C THR A 101 -50.22 -16.58 -2.35
N ALA A 102 -49.93 -15.27 -2.24
CA ALA A 102 -50.77 -14.29 -1.55
C ALA A 102 -52.13 -14.09 -2.24
N ARG A 103 -52.19 -14.18 -3.57
CA ARG A 103 -53.47 -14.18 -4.32
C ARG A 103 -54.31 -15.44 -4.06
N ASN A 104 -53.66 -16.57 -3.84
CA ASN A 104 -54.31 -17.87 -3.65
C ASN A 104 -54.57 -18.24 -2.19
N LYS A 105 -54.13 -17.43 -1.21
CA LYS A 105 -54.45 -17.65 0.20
C LYS A 105 -55.96 -17.48 0.40
N PRO A 106 -56.67 -18.47 0.98
CA PRO A 106 -58.04 -18.24 1.41
C PRO A 106 -58.02 -17.05 2.37
N ARG A 107 -59.01 -16.16 2.26
CA ARG A 107 -59.15 -15.07 3.23
C ARG A 107 -59.19 -15.73 4.61
N PRO A 108 -58.29 -15.38 5.56
CA PRO A 108 -58.44 -15.88 6.92
C PRO A 108 -59.84 -15.46 7.35
N ILE A 109 -60.65 -16.44 7.74
CA ILE A 109 -61.95 -16.16 8.34
C ILE A 109 -61.65 -15.18 9.45
N LEU A 110 -62.31 -14.02 9.42
CA LEU A 110 -62.24 -13.08 10.52
C LEU A 110 -62.84 -13.82 11.72
N ASN A 111 -61.99 -14.47 12.50
CA ASN A 111 -62.34 -14.99 13.80
C ASN A 111 -62.49 -13.74 14.66
N SER A 112 -63.63 -13.07 14.47
CA SER A 112 -64.01 -11.91 15.24
C SER A 112 -63.91 -12.35 16.68
N TYR A 113 -63.25 -11.53 17.50
CA TYR A 113 -63.33 -11.66 18.94
C TYR A 113 -64.75 -11.28 19.36
N GLY A 114 -65.65 -12.22 19.09
CA GLY A 114 -67.08 -12.13 19.29
C GLY A 114 -67.37 -12.48 20.73
N TYR A 115 -67.98 -11.52 21.42
CA TYR A 115 -68.33 -11.61 22.83
C TYR A 115 -69.49 -12.60 23.04
N ALA A 116 -69.19 -13.90 22.96
CA ALA A 116 -70.10 -14.97 23.35
C ALA A 116 -70.06 -15.14 24.88
N SER A 117 -71.24 -15.15 25.51
CA SER A 117 -71.48 -15.47 26.93
C SER A 117 -70.73 -14.65 28.00
N GLY A 118 -70.43 -13.38 27.76
CA GLY A 118 -70.04 -12.44 28.84
C GLY A 118 -68.55 -12.41 29.19
N LYS A 119 -67.70 -13.13 28.46
CA LYS A 119 -66.23 -13.09 28.63
C LYS A 119 -65.55 -12.77 27.31
N CYS A 120 -64.77 -11.68 27.28
CA CYS A 120 -63.94 -11.34 26.13
C CYS A 120 -62.73 -12.27 26.07
N THR A 121 -62.87 -13.39 25.38
CA THR A 121 -61.78 -14.37 25.25
C THR A 121 -60.85 -13.99 24.10
N GLY A 122 -60.12 -12.90 24.30
CA GLY A 122 -58.93 -12.56 23.50
C GLY A 122 -58.86 -11.13 22.97
N TYR A 123 -58.44 -10.19 23.80
CA TYR A 123 -57.46 -9.20 23.34
C TYR A 123 -56.70 -8.66 24.54
N CYS A 124 -55.39 -8.85 24.56
CA CYS A 124 -54.50 -7.84 25.13
C CYS A 124 -53.96 -7.08 23.93
N ASP A 125 -54.41 -5.84 23.74
CA ASP A 125 -53.75 -4.90 22.85
C ASP A 125 -52.23 -4.93 23.10
N GLY A 126 -51.42 -4.73 22.07
CA GLY A 126 -49.96 -4.58 22.23
C GLY A 126 -49.53 -3.41 23.14
N ASN A 127 -50.48 -2.57 23.55
CA ASN A 127 -50.32 -1.45 24.47
C ASN A 127 -50.95 -1.67 25.87
N SER A 128 -51.71 -2.75 26.11
CA SER A 128 -52.30 -3.01 27.43
C SER A 128 -51.28 -3.64 28.37
N TYR A 129 -50.39 -2.84 28.94
CA TYR A 129 -49.59 -3.25 30.09
C TYR A 129 -50.51 -3.31 31.33
N PRO A 130 -50.79 -4.50 31.92
CA PRO A 130 -51.51 -4.56 33.18
C PRO A 130 -50.68 -3.91 34.29
N ALA A 131 -51.34 -3.19 35.19
CA ALA A 131 -50.65 -2.49 36.27
C ALA A 131 -50.02 -3.47 37.28
N PRO A 132 -48.82 -3.15 37.83
CA PRO A 132 -48.02 -1.96 37.59
C PRO A 132 -47.05 -2.13 36.41
N ALA A 133 -47.23 -1.31 35.37
CA ALA A 133 -46.32 -1.24 34.24
C ALA A 133 -45.04 -0.48 34.60
N TYR A 134 -43.88 -1.12 34.49
CA TYR A 134 -42.59 -0.44 34.65
C TYR A 134 -42.32 0.49 33.45
N CYS A 135 -42.54 1.78 33.63
CA CYS A 135 -42.09 2.81 32.71
C CYS A 135 -40.60 3.10 32.96
N ASN A 136 -39.73 2.85 31.98
CA ASN A 136 -38.34 3.30 32.04
C ASN A 136 -38.31 4.85 32.06
N PRO A 137 -37.91 5.50 33.17
CA PRO A 137 -38.05 6.95 33.32
C PRO A 137 -37.03 7.74 32.50
N VAL A 138 -36.04 7.08 31.92
CA VAL A 138 -35.11 7.70 30.97
C VAL A 138 -35.74 7.55 29.57
N PRO A 139 -36.31 8.61 28.98
CA PRO A 139 -36.72 8.56 27.58
C PRO A 139 -35.50 8.18 26.75
N TRP A 140 -35.68 7.27 25.79
CA TRP A 140 -34.62 6.79 24.90
C TRP A 140 -33.94 8.00 24.26
N LYS A 141 -32.78 8.39 24.81
CA LYS A 141 -32.08 9.60 24.37
C LYS A 141 -31.78 9.41 22.89
N PRO A 142 -32.14 10.38 22.01
CA PRO A 142 -31.79 10.30 20.61
C PRO A 142 -30.30 9.99 20.48
N ILE A 143 -29.97 8.91 19.78
CA ILE A 143 -28.59 8.49 19.58
C ILE A 143 -27.88 9.68 18.94
N HIS A 144 -26.86 10.22 19.61
CA HIS A 144 -26.12 11.37 19.10
C HIS A 144 -25.35 10.94 17.85
N VAL A 145 -25.96 11.14 16.68
CA VAL A 145 -25.31 10.97 15.39
C VAL A 145 -24.17 11.99 15.33
N PRO A 146 -22.90 11.57 15.31
CA PRO A 146 -21.81 12.52 15.13
C PRO A 146 -21.98 13.20 13.77
N PRO A 147 -21.78 14.53 13.67
CA PRO A 147 -21.91 15.23 12.40
C PRO A 147 -21.00 14.58 11.34
N PRO A 148 -21.46 14.47 10.08
CA PRO A 148 -20.63 13.93 9.01
C PRO A 148 -19.34 14.74 8.92
N LYS A 149 -18.21 14.04 8.76
CA LYS A 149 -16.91 14.70 8.63
C LYS A 149 -16.84 15.35 7.26
N GLU A 150 -17.01 16.66 7.22
CA GLU A 150 -16.65 17.47 6.05
C GLU A 150 -15.12 17.35 5.85
N ASP A 151 -14.70 17.01 4.63
CA ASP A 151 -13.29 16.90 4.29
C ASP A 151 -12.62 18.28 4.32
N GLN A 152 -11.85 18.53 5.39
CA GLN A 152 -11.17 19.81 5.64
C GLN A 152 -10.04 20.07 4.64
N ASN A 153 -10.42 20.54 3.46
CA ASN A 153 -9.51 21.17 2.51
C ASN A 153 -9.53 22.69 2.72
N VAL A 154 -8.33 23.27 2.89
CA VAL A 154 -8.00 24.71 2.78
C VAL A 154 -8.31 25.63 3.99
N THR A 155 -7.25 25.88 4.77
CA THR A 155 -6.84 27.13 5.47
C THR A 155 -7.86 28.25 5.82
N VAL A 156 -7.92 28.66 7.10
CA VAL A 156 -7.48 30.00 7.63
C VAL A 156 -7.92 30.19 9.11
N LYS A 157 -7.15 31.01 9.84
CA LYS A 157 -7.36 31.60 11.19
C LYS A 157 -8.85 31.82 11.56
N LYS A 158 -9.30 31.76 12.83
CA LYS A 158 -8.82 32.56 13.98
C LYS A 158 -9.47 32.11 15.32
N ASN A 159 -8.81 32.40 16.44
CA ASN A 159 -9.20 32.03 17.82
C ASN A 159 -10.59 32.52 18.28
N LYS A 160 -11.31 31.69 19.08
CA LYS A 160 -11.94 32.07 20.37
C LYS A 160 -12.09 30.84 21.29
N ARG A 161 -11.80 31.00 22.59
CA ARG A 161 -12.27 30.09 23.66
C ARG A 161 -13.64 30.57 24.17
N PRO A 162 -14.52 29.66 24.59
CA PRO A 162 -15.27 29.80 25.82
C PRO A 162 -14.61 28.98 26.94
N VAL A 163 -14.86 29.35 28.19
CA VAL A 163 -14.25 28.77 29.40
C VAL A 163 -15.33 28.31 30.37
N SER A 164 -15.06 27.18 31.03
CA SER A 164 -15.66 26.72 32.31
C SER A 164 -17.14 26.35 32.35
N SER A 165 -17.40 25.09 32.73
CA SER A 165 -18.08 24.80 34.00
C SER A 165 -17.51 23.51 34.61
N GLN A 166 -17.33 23.48 35.92
CA GLN A 166 -16.48 22.51 36.61
C GLN A 166 -17.25 21.67 37.65
N SER A 167 -17.17 20.34 37.55
CA SER A 167 -17.42 19.35 38.62
C SER A 167 -17.09 17.94 38.09
N TYR A 168 -16.67 16.94 38.87
CA TYR A 168 -16.01 16.86 40.18
C TYR A 168 -15.43 15.42 40.32
N ARG A 169 -14.37 15.23 41.12
CA ARG A 169 -13.74 13.94 41.52
C ARG A 169 -13.10 13.01 40.47
N SER A 170 -11.78 13.18 40.36
CA SER A 170 -10.73 12.19 40.75
C SER A 170 -10.92 10.70 40.45
N SER A 171 -10.00 10.16 39.64
CA SER A 171 -9.32 8.89 39.97
C SER A 171 -7.85 8.96 39.55
N SER A 172 -6.95 8.57 40.46
CA SER A 172 -5.51 8.56 40.26
C SER A 172 -5.06 7.22 39.68
N MET A 173 -4.57 7.22 38.44
CA MET A 173 -3.83 6.11 37.85
C MET A 173 -2.51 6.62 37.26
N VAL A 174 -1.42 6.43 38.01
CA VAL A 174 -0.08 6.87 37.64
C VAL A 174 0.55 5.84 36.70
N ILE A 175 0.71 6.17 35.42
CA ILE A 175 1.61 5.44 34.52
C ILE A 175 2.49 6.46 33.78
N LEU A 176 3.57 6.86 34.45
CA LEU A 176 4.66 7.61 33.83
C LEU A 176 5.47 6.67 32.92
N LYS A 177 5.40 6.86 31.60
CA LYS A 177 6.37 6.28 30.65
C LYS A 177 7.40 7.35 30.27
N PRO A 178 8.67 7.24 30.68
CA PRO A 178 9.70 8.16 30.21
C PRO A 178 9.99 7.93 28.72
N LYS A 179 9.90 9.00 27.94
CA LYS A 179 10.22 9.05 26.51
C LYS A 179 11.58 9.73 26.33
N SER A 180 12.66 8.97 26.33
CA SER A 180 14.01 9.48 26.04
C SER A 180 14.31 9.40 24.54
N ASN A 181 14.45 10.55 23.88
CA ASN A 181 14.92 10.67 22.49
C ASN A 181 16.40 11.09 22.49
N LEU A 182 17.31 10.25 22.00
CA LEU A 182 18.75 10.51 21.70
C LEU A 182 19.21 9.44 20.68
N TYR A 183 20.05 9.66 19.67
CA TYR A 183 20.60 10.86 19.01
C TYR A 183 20.35 10.72 17.49
N ILE A 184 20.09 11.80 16.74
CA ILE A 184 21.05 12.53 15.89
C ILE A 184 22.11 11.63 15.21
N GLY A 185 22.03 11.52 13.88
CA GLY A 185 22.96 10.71 13.07
C GLY A 185 24.34 11.36 12.91
N SER A 186 25.38 10.54 12.85
CA SER A 186 26.77 10.97 12.62
C SER A 186 27.21 10.65 11.19
N LEU A 187 27.50 11.71 10.43
CA LEU A 187 28.21 11.66 9.15
C LEU A 187 29.72 11.68 9.41
N ASN A 188 30.37 10.51 9.43
CA ASN A 188 31.83 10.45 9.49
C ASN A 188 32.46 10.53 8.10
N LYS A 189 33.39 11.48 7.97
CA LYS A 189 34.04 11.87 6.72
C LYS A 189 35.16 10.88 6.36
N LYS A 190 35.44 10.77 5.05
CA LYS A 190 36.69 10.17 4.57
C LYS A 190 37.89 10.97 5.07
N GLN A 191 38.95 10.28 5.47
CA GLN A 191 40.27 10.86 5.66
C GLN A 191 41.14 10.54 4.44
N ARG A 192 41.98 11.49 4.04
CA ARG A 192 43.09 11.31 3.10
C ARG A 192 44.36 11.05 3.88
#